data_AF-A0A819IYZ2-F1
#
_entry.id   AF-A0A819IYZ2-F1
#
_cell.length_a   1.000
_cell.length_b   1.000
_cell.length_c   1.000
_cell.angle_alpha   90.00
_cell.angle_beta   90.00
_cell.angle_gamma   90.00
#
_symmetry.space_group_name_H-M   'P 1'
#
loop_
_entity.id
_entity.type
_entity.pdbx_description
1 polymer ?
#
loop_
_entity_poly.entity_id
_entity_poly.type
_entity_poly.pdbx_seq_one_letter_code
_entity_poly.pdbx_strand_id
1 'polypeptide(L)'
;MGSLALSVLTLTIGVFFILIGQFKVTSKFFPDIHDDMRHEFGRINKVFPFYKITGWRPYAKNYRMTFGIIEIICGVILVLIPGELIFI
;
A
#
# COMPACT_ATOMS: atom_id res chain seq x y z
N MET A 1 -15.46 11.92 24.01
CA MET A 1 -16.37 10.78 23.77
C MET A 1 -16.26 10.15 22.37
N GLY A 2 -15.65 10.80 21.37
CA GLY A 2 -15.37 10.17 20.05
C GLY A 2 -14.12 9.27 19.97
N SER A 3 -13.31 9.20 21.03
CA SER A 3 -11.94 8.66 21.00
C SER A 3 -11.86 7.14 20.76
N LEU A 4 -12.83 6.36 21.26
CA LEU A 4 -12.77 4.89 21.19
C LEU A 4 -13.14 4.37 19.79
N ALA A 5 -14.21 4.91 19.19
CA ALA A 5 -14.60 4.58 17.82
C ALA A 5 -13.52 5.00 16.80
N LEU A 6 -12.94 6.19 16.97
CA LEU A 6 -11.84 6.67 16.14
C LEU A 6 -10.60 5.77 16.28
N SER A 7 -10.22 5.40 17.50
CA SER A 7 -9.08 4.51 17.73
C SER A 7 -9.27 3.12 17.10
N VAL A 8 -10.46 2.53 17.24
CA VAL A 8 -10.77 1.23 16.61
C VAL A 8 -10.73 1.34 15.09
N LEU A 9 -11.24 2.44 14.53
CA LEU A 9 -11.23 2.67 13.09
C LEU A 9 -9.79 2.84 12.56
N THR A 10 -8.98 3.67 13.21
CA THR A 10 -7.55 3.86 12.86
C THR A 10 -6.77 2.56 12.96
N LEU A 11 -6.99 1.78 14.02
CA LEU A 11 -6.35 0.48 14.21
C LEU A 11 -6.75 -0.50 13.09
N THR A 12 -8.04 -0.60 12.79
CA THR A 12 -8.57 -1.48 11.74
C THR A 12 -8.00 -1.12 10.38
N ILE A 13 -7.97 0.17 10.05
CA ILE A 13 -7.39 0.68 8.80
C ILE A 13 -5.88 0.41 8.75
N GLY A 14 -5.15 0.65 9.83
CA GLY A 14 -3.71 0.41 9.89
C GLY A 14 -3.37 -1.07 9.66
N VAL A 15 -4.09 -1.98 10.32
CA VAL A 15 -3.94 -3.43 10.11
C VAL A 15 -4.28 -3.81 8.66
N PHE A 16 -5.36 -3.26 8.09
CA PHE A 16 -5.72 -3.51 6.70
C PHE A 16 -4.62 -3.08 5.72
N PHE A 17 -4.03 -1.90 5.93
CA PHE A 17 -2.92 -1.39 5.11
C PHE A 17 -1.68 -2.27 5.20
N ILE A 18 -1.33 -2.75 6.40
CA ILE A 18 -0.23 -3.70 6.57
C ILE A 18 -0.51 -4.99 5.79
N LEU A 19 -1.71 -5.56 5.91
CA LEU A 19 -2.07 -6.80 5.23
C LEU A 19 -2.02 -6.67 3.70
N ILE A 20 -2.63 -5.62 3.14
CA ILE A 20 -2.62 -5.38 1.69
C ILE A 20 -1.19 -5.08 1.18
N GLY A 21 -0.40 -4.31 1.94
CA GLY A 21 0.99 -4.04 1.61
C GLY A 21 1.85 -5.31 1.65
N GLN A 22 1.61 -6.21 2.61
CA GLN A 22 2.26 -7.52 2.65
C GLN A 22 1.91 -8.39 1.45
N PHE A 23 0.68 -8.36 0.94
CA PHE A 23 0.33 -9.05 -0.32
C PHE A 23 1.07 -8.46 -1.54
N LYS A 24 1.32 -7.15 -1.54
CA LYS A 24 2.10 -6.46 -2.59
C LYS A 24 3.60 -6.74 -2.53
N VAL A 25 4.16 -7.12 -1.38
CA VAL A 25 5.61 -7.37 -1.21
C VAL A 25 5.92 -8.87 -1.21
N THR A 26 5.08 -9.66 -0.55
CA THR A 26 5.35 -11.07 -0.23
C THR A 26 4.52 -12.02 -1.10
N SER A 27 5.19 -12.71 -2.03
CA SER A 27 4.58 -13.75 -2.89
C SER A 27 4.24 -15.06 -2.18
N LYS A 28 4.67 -15.24 -0.92
CA LYS A 28 4.67 -16.54 -0.23
C LYS A 28 3.34 -16.94 0.38
N PHE A 29 2.46 -15.98 0.71
CA PHE A 29 1.21 -16.28 1.39
C PHE A 29 0.07 -16.63 0.42
N PHE A 30 0.01 -15.99 -0.77
CA PHE A 30 -1.01 -16.25 -1.80
C PHE A 30 -0.43 -16.01 -3.21
N PRO A 31 0.15 -17.05 -3.84
CA PRO A 31 0.83 -16.92 -5.12
C PRO A 31 -0.11 -16.51 -6.27
N ASP A 32 -1.35 -17.01 -6.29
CA ASP A 32 -2.35 -16.68 -7.32
C ASP A 32 -2.74 -15.19 -7.28
N ILE A 33 -3.08 -14.68 -6.09
CA ILE A 33 -3.45 -13.26 -5.88
C ILE A 33 -2.28 -12.35 -6.25
N HIS A 34 -1.06 -12.76 -5.88
CA HIS A 34 0.14 -12.02 -6.20
C HIS A 34 0.42 -11.96 -7.72
N ASP A 35 0.11 -13.02 -8.47
CA ASP A 35 0.27 -13.06 -9.92
C ASP A 35 -0.79 -12.20 -10.64
N ASP A 36 -2.06 -12.26 -10.22
CA ASP A 36 -3.12 -11.36 -10.70
C ASP A 36 -2.74 -9.89 -10.49
N MET A 37 -2.27 -9.54 -9.29
CA MET A 37 -1.79 -8.19 -9.01
C MET A 37 -0.60 -7.79 -9.89
N ARG A 38 0.31 -8.72 -10.18
CA ARG A 38 1.44 -8.45 -11.08
C ARG A 38 0.96 -8.15 -12.50
N HIS A 39 -0.07 -8.86 -12.96
CA HIS A 39 -0.66 -8.67 -14.29
C HIS A 39 -1.32 -7.29 -14.42
N GLU A 40 -2.10 -6.90 -13.42
CA GLU A 40 -2.74 -5.59 -13.36
C GLU A 40 -1.71 -4.45 -13.26
N PHE A 41 -0.69 -4.59 -12.41
CA PHE A 41 0.41 -3.63 -12.36
C PHE A 41 1.18 -3.52 -13.69
N GLY A 42 1.32 -4.64 -14.41
CA GLY A 42 1.87 -4.66 -15.76
C GLY A 42 1.02 -3.88 -16.79
N ARG A 43 -0.32 -3.98 -16.70
CA ARG A 43 -1.24 -3.16 -17.50
C ARG A 43 -1.14 -1.67 -17.16
N ILE A 44 -1.17 -1.35 -15.87
CA ILE A 44 -1.13 0.04 -15.37
C ILE A 44 0.19 0.73 -15.77
N ASN A 45 1.30 -0.01 -15.75
CA ASN A 45 2.61 0.54 -16.15
C ASN A 45 2.67 0.94 -17.64
N LYS A 46 1.85 0.34 -18.51
CA LYS A 46 1.79 0.74 -19.93
C LYS A 46 1.16 2.11 -20.12
N VAL A 47 0.27 2.52 -19.21
CA VAL A 47 -0.46 3.79 -19.25
C VAL A 47 0.06 4.80 -18.22
N PHE A 48 1.31 4.63 -17.76
CA PHE A 48 1.86 5.42 -16.67
C PHE A 48 1.75 6.93 -16.95
N PRO A 49 1.00 7.70 -16.15
CA PRO A 49 0.61 9.07 -16.49
C PRO A 49 1.81 10.03 -16.56
N PHE A 50 2.83 9.79 -15.74
CA PHE A 50 4.06 10.57 -15.71
C PHE A 50 5.04 10.24 -16.84
N TYR A 51 4.78 9.20 -17.64
CA TYR A 51 5.63 8.85 -18.78
C TYR A 51 5.78 10.03 -19.76
N LYS A 52 4.71 10.81 -19.97
CA LYS A 52 4.76 12.00 -20.85
C LYS A 52 5.67 13.11 -20.34
N ILE A 53 5.94 13.16 -19.04
CA ILE A 53 6.69 14.25 -18.39
C ILE A 53 8.14 13.83 -18.12
N THR A 54 8.36 12.60 -17.67
CA THR A 54 9.70 12.10 -17.29
C THR A 54 10.34 11.16 -18.31
N GLY A 55 9.60 10.67 -19.30
CA GLY A 55 10.09 9.67 -20.28
C GLY A 55 10.48 8.31 -19.68
N TRP A 56 10.37 8.17 -18.35
CA TRP A 56 10.79 7.01 -17.61
C TRP A 56 9.63 6.06 -17.36
N ARG A 57 9.84 4.77 -17.60
CA ARG A 57 8.90 3.71 -17.22
C ARG A 57 9.49 2.93 -16.06
N PRO A 58 8.94 3.06 -14.84
CA PRO A 58 9.39 2.23 -13.73
C PRO A 58 9.17 0.77 -14.07
N TYR A 59 10.12 -0.11 -13.72
CA TYR A 59 9.92 -1.54 -13.87
C TYR A 59 8.78 -1.98 -12.94
N ALA A 60 7.80 -2.72 -13.45
CA ALA A 60 6.55 -3.04 -12.73
C ALA A 60 6.78 -3.70 -11.36
N LYS A 61 7.84 -4.53 -11.25
CA LYS A 61 8.26 -5.14 -9.98
C LYS A 61 8.66 -4.10 -8.94
N ASN A 62 9.48 -3.12 -9.33
CA ASN A 62 9.97 -2.08 -8.42
C ASN A 62 8.83 -1.14 -8.04
N TYR A 63 7.96 -0.79 -8.99
CA TYR A 63 6.80 0.05 -8.72
C TYR A 63 5.85 -0.61 -7.70
N ARG A 64 5.52 -1.90 -7.88
CA ARG A 64 4.67 -2.63 -6.93
C ARG A 64 5.32 -2.76 -5.55
N MET A 65 6.63 -3.02 -5.51
CA MET A 65 7.38 -3.14 -4.26
C MET A 65 7.44 -1.82 -3.51
N THR A 66 7.69 -0.70 -4.19
CA THR A 66 7.72 0.64 -3.57
C THR A 66 6.38 0.99 -2.95
N PHE A 67 5.27 0.84 -3.68
CA PHE A 67 3.94 1.13 -3.14
C PHE A 67 3.55 0.18 -2.00
N GLY A 68 3.88 -1.11 -2.12
CA GLY A 68 3.67 -2.09 -1.05
C GLY A 68 4.42 -1.74 0.24
N ILE A 69 5.68 -1.28 0.14
CA ILE A 69 6.47 -0.83 1.29
C ILE A 69 5.87 0.45 1.89
N ILE A 70 5.48 1.43 1.06
CA ILE A 70 4.85 2.67 1.53
C ILE A 70 3.55 2.35 2.29
N GLU A 71 2.72 1.45 1.77
CA GLU A 71 1.48 1.03 2.45
C GLU A 71 1.75 0.36 3.80
N ILE A 72 2.78 -0.49 3.89
CA ILE A 72 3.19 -1.10 5.17
C ILE A 72 3.63 -0.02 6.15
N ILE A 73 4.46 0.94 5.73
CA ILE A 73 4.94 2.03 6.58
C ILE A 73 3.76 2.88 7.07
N CYS A 74 2.85 3.28 6.18
CA CYS A 74 1.64 4.02 6.56
C CYS A 74 0.76 3.22 7.52
N GLY A 75 0.56 1.93 7.27
CA GLY A 75 -0.23 1.06 8.14
C GLY A 75 0.40 0.92 9.53
N VAL A 76 1.72 0.77 9.61
CA VAL A 76 2.47 0.74 10.89
C VAL A 76 2.32 2.06 11.63
N ILE A 77 2.43 3.20 10.96
CA ILE A 77 2.23 4.52 11.58
C ILE A 77 0.81 4.64 12.15
N LEU A 78 -0.21 4.21 11.39
CA LEU A 78 -1.61 4.22 11.84
C LEU A 78 -1.85 3.32 13.05
N VAL A 79 -1.22 2.14 13.10
CA VAL A 79 -1.32 1.24 14.26
C VAL A 79 -0.59 1.80 15.49
N LEU A 80 0.55 2.47 15.30
CA LEU A 80 1.36 3.03 16.39
C LEU A 80 0.77 4.32 16.99
N ILE A 81 -0.03 5.07 16.22
CA ILE A 81 -0.65 6.32 16.65
C ILE A 81 -2.18 6.25 16.46
N PRO A 82 -2.88 5.40 17.23
CA PRO A 82 -4.33 5.31 17.16
C PRO A 82 -4.96 6.54 17.84
N GLY A 83 -5.77 7.30 17.10
CA GLY A 83 -6.69 8.28 17.66
C GLY A 83 -6.25 9.75 17.65
N GLU A 84 -4.96 10.06 17.50
CA GLU A 84 -4.49 11.46 17.34
C GLU A 84 -3.53 11.57 16.15
N LEU A 85 -4.07 11.70 14.94
CA LEU A 85 -3.31 12.30 13.85
C LEU A 85 -3.17 13.79 14.14
N ILE A 86 -2.24 14.14 15.02
CA ILE A 86 -1.66 15.48 15.07
C ILE A 86 -0.87 15.63 13.76
N PHE A 87 -1.58 16.10 12.73
CA PHE A 87 -0.96 16.76 11.60
C PHE A 87 -0.36 18.06 12.14
N ILE A 88 0.97 18.16 12.05
CA ILE A 88 1.75 19.39 12.21
C ILE A 88 1.25 20.45 11.22
#